data_AF-X1RYC4-F1
#
_entry.id   AF-X1RYC4-F1
#
_cell.length_a   1.000
_cell.length_b   1.000
_cell.length_c   1.000
_cell.angle_alpha   90.00
_cell.angle_beta   90.00
_cell.angle_gamma   90.00
#
_symmetry.space_group_name_H-M   'P 1'
#
loop_
_entity.id
_entity.type
_entity.pdbx_description
1 polymer ?
#
loop_
_entity_poly.entity_id
_entity_poly.type
_entity_poly.pdbx_seq_one_letter_code
_entity_poly.pdbx_strand_id
1 'polypeptide(L)'
;ACLGLEGQENKEIELEIFLPDELKHFQLATGMQAKSLVKGRFTLKAKNYAELIDAPFELAEQTRFSFEANGIPHEFVVSGKHAMNAARMQQDIEKICATEISMFGSAPFTDYTFMTMATGNSYGGLEHPNSTSLISPRDDLPKANEPEEPSKDYQRFLGLCSHEYFHSWLVKFIRPENFVNYDLNREGYTSLLWIFEGFTSYYDDLILLRSGVINQESYIALLKAQIDRYLQNPGRAIQSVSESSFDAWVKFYRQDENSNNAGTSYYNKGCLVALCLDLGLRLRGSSLDALMRR
;
A
#
# COMPACT_ATOMS: atom_id res chain seq x y z
N ALA A 1 8.01 -4.15 20.65
CA ALA A 1 8.20 -5.60 20.80
C ALA A 1 6.84 -6.26 20.59
N CYS A 2 6.69 -7.12 19.60
CA CYS A 2 5.50 -7.95 19.44
C CYS A 2 5.64 -9.14 20.39
N LEU A 3 4.66 -9.34 21.28
CA LEU A 3 4.64 -10.45 22.22
C LEU A 3 3.75 -11.55 21.65
N GLY A 4 4.22 -12.79 21.64
CA GLY A 4 3.47 -13.97 21.20
C GLY A 4 3.58 -15.10 22.22
N LEU A 5 2.62 -16.01 22.22
CA LEU A 5 2.66 -17.21 23.06
C LEU A 5 3.17 -18.40 22.23
N GLU A 6 4.38 -18.85 22.55
CA GLU A 6 5.02 -19.97 21.86
C GLU A 6 4.14 -21.24 21.94
N GLY A 7 3.93 -21.89 20.79
CA GLY A 7 3.11 -23.10 20.63
C GLY A 7 1.59 -22.84 20.65
N GLN A 8 1.16 -21.58 20.63
CA GLN A 8 -0.26 -21.18 20.59
C GLN A 8 -0.57 -20.19 19.47
N GLU A 9 0.31 -20.07 18.49
CA GLU A 9 0.24 -19.08 17.41
C GLU A 9 -1.02 -19.22 16.57
N ASN A 10 -1.54 -20.45 16.42
CA ASN A 10 -2.72 -20.75 15.61
C ASN A 10 -4.05 -20.68 16.38
N LYS A 11 -4.03 -20.28 17.67
CA LYS A 11 -5.27 -20.13 18.45
C LYS A 11 -5.91 -18.78 18.16
N GLU A 12 -7.24 -18.74 18.23
CA GLU A 12 -7.99 -17.48 18.18
C GLU A 12 -7.55 -16.55 19.32
N ILE A 13 -7.46 -15.26 19.00
CA ILE A 13 -7.05 -14.21 19.92
C ILE A 13 -8.15 -13.15 19.98
N GLU A 14 -8.53 -12.80 21.21
CA GLU A 14 -9.41 -11.66 21.48
C GLU A 14 -8.57 -10.52 22.07
N LEU A 15 -8.69 -9.33 21.49
CA LEU A 15 -8.03 -8.11 21.95
C LEU A 15 -9.08 -7.17 22.53
N GLU A 16 -8.96 -6.85 23.82
CA GLU A 16 -9.80 -5.84 24.47
C GLU A 16 -9.06 -4.51 24.59
N ILE A 17 -9.66 -3.46 24.04
CA ILE A 17 -9.15 -2.09 24.11
C ILE A 17 -10.05 -1.27 25.02
N PHE A 18 -9.45 -0.66 26.04
CA PHE A 18 -10.13 0.22 26.99
C PHE A 18 -9.59 1.64 26.85
N LEU A 19 -10.47 2.57 26.46
CA LEU A 19 -10.13 3.98 26.40
C LEU A 19 -10.39 4.65 27.76
N PRO A 20 -9.47 5.50 28.24
CA PRO A 20 -9.74 6.38 29.37
C PRO A 20 -10.86 7.37 29.00
N ASP A 21 -11.51 7.95 30.00
CA ASP A 21 -12.71 8.78 29.82
C ASP A 21 -12.48 9.94 28.85
N GLU A 22 -11.30 10.53 28.89
CA GLU A 22 -10.89 11.65 28.04
C GLU A 22 -10.84 11.27 26.56
N LEU A 23 -10.55 10.01 26.23
CA LEU A 23 -10.39 9.52 24.85
C LEU A 23 -11.61 8.79 24.31
N LYS A 24 -12.71 8.67 25.08
CA LYS A 24 -13.94 7.98 24.65
C LYS A 24 -14.61 8.59 23.41
N HIS A 25 -14.19 9.76 22.97
CA HIS A 25 -14.65 10.41 21.74
C HIS A 25 -13.93 9.89 20.48
N PHE A 26 -12.81 9.17 20.61
CA PHE A 26 -12.12 8.54 19.50
C PHE A 26 -12.94 7.41 18.88
N GLN A 27 -12.76 7.26 17.58
CA GLN A 27 -13.33 6.18 16.78
C GLN A 27 -12.24 5.17 16.44
N LEU A 28 -12.62 3.89 16.35
CA LEU A 28 -11.74 2.81 15.91
C LEU A 28 -11.89 2.62 14.40
N ALA A 29 -10.78 2.48 13.70
CA ALA A 29 -10.71 1.97 12.33
C ALA A 29 -9.74 0.78 12.31
N THR A 30 -10.09 -0.30 11.63
CA THR A 30 -9.26 -1.50 11.48
C THR A 30 -9.83 -2.39 10.39
N GLY A 31 -9.02 -3.27 9.80
CA GLY A 31 -9.51 -4.40 8.99
C GLY A 31 -9.96 -5.60 9.84
N MET A 32 -9.71 -5.61 11.15
CA MET A 32 -10.08 -6.72 12.02
C MET A 32 -11.58 -6.70 12.35
N GLN A 33 -12.17 -7.88 12.59
CA GLN A 33 -13.52 -7.94 13.15
C GLN A 33 -13.56 -7.26 14.52
N ALA A 34 -14.29 -6.15 14.61
CA ALA A 34 -14.39 -5.34 15.82
C ALA A 34 -15.84 -5.20 16.28
N LYS A 35 -16.04 -5.14 17.60
CA LYS A 35 -17.34 -4.88 18.23
C LYS A 35 -17.16 -3.88 19.38
N SER A 36 -18.11 -2.95 19.50
CA SER A 36 -18.22 -2.07 20.66
C SER A 36 -19.63 -2.12 21.22
N LEU A 37 -19.77 -2.53 22.48
CA LEU A 37 -21.04 -2.53 23.21
C LEU A 37 -21.15 -1.36 24.18
N VAL A 38 -20.02 -0.75 24.53
CA VAL A 38 -19.91 0.36 25.49
C VAL A 38 -18.93 1.36 24.91
N LYS A 39 -19.29 2.65 24.95
CA LYS A 39 -18.45 3.73 24.45
C LYS A 39 -17.04 3.67 25.08
N GLY A 40 -16.01 3.65 24.24
CA GLY A 40 -14.61 3.53 24.66
C GLY A 40 -14.15 2.12 25.03
N ARG A 41 -14.93 1.09 24.70
CA ARG A 41 -14.50 -0.31 24.81
C ARG A 41 -14.67 -1.00 23.47
N PHE A 42 -13.62 -1.64 22.99
CA PHE A 42 -13.62 -2.38 21.74
C PHE A 42 -13.11 -3.79 21.99
N THR A 43 -13.79 -4.77 21.41
CA THR A 43 -13.36 -6.16 21.37
C THR A 43 -13.06 -6.50 19.92
N LEU A 44 -11.81 -6.84 19.63
CA LEU A 44 -11.35 -7.23 18.31
C LEU A 44 -11.00 -8.73 18.31
N LYS A 45 -11.18 -9.40 17.18
CA LYS A 45 -10.94 -10.84 17.04
C LYS A 45 -10.02 -11.16 15.86
N ALA A 46 -8.97 -11.92 16.15
CA ALA A 46 -8.09 -12.51 15.15
C ALA A 46 -8.16 -14.04 15.26
N LYS A 47 -8.09 -14.75 14.13
CA LYS A 47 -8.12 -16.21 14.07
C LYS A 47 -6.82 -16.83 14.61
N ASN A 48 -5.73 -16.09 14.53
CA ASN A 48 -4.41 -16.51 14.96
C ASN A 48 -3.48 -15.29 15.16
N TYR A 49 -2.28 -15.54 15.66
CA TYR A 49 -1.27 -14.52 15.91
C TYR A 49 -0.84 -13.78 14.65
N ALA A 50 -0.75 -14.45 13.51
CA ALA A 50 -0.36 -13.84 12.24
C ALA A 50 -1.39 -12.79 11.79
N GLU A 51 -2.70 -13.08 11.90
CA GLU A 51 -3.75 -12.10 11.62
C GLU A 51 -3.75 -10.95 12.63
N LEU A 52 -3.49 -11.22 13.92
CA LEU A 52 -3.43 -10.18 14.95
C LEU A 52 -2.39 -9.11 14.64
N ILE A 53 -1.18 -9.52 14.25
CA ILE A 53 -0.06 -8.60 14.02
C ILE A 53 -0.08 -7.96 12.62
N ASP A 54 -0.94 -8.44 11.74
CA ASP A 54 -1.09 -7.99 10.35
C ASP A 54 -2.41 -7.23 10.12
N ALA A 55 -3.05 -6.80 11.20
CA ALA A 55 -4.28 -6.02 11.18
C ALA A 55 -4.13 -4.83 12.13
N PRO A 56 -3.58 -3.70 11.64
CA PRO A 56 -3.43 -2.51 12.47
C PRO A 56 -4.80 -1.93 12.84
N PHE A 57 -4.78 -1.05 13.84
CA PHE A 57 -5.94 -0.23 14.16
C PHE A 57 -5.52 1.22 14.39
N GLU A 58 -6.43 2.12 14.06
CA GLU A 58 -6.29 3.55 14.30
C GLU A 58 -7.38 4.02 15.28
N LEU A 59 -6.97 4.76 16.30
CA LEU A 59 -7.85 5.37 17.31
C LEU A 59 -7.64 6.88 17.31
N ALA A 60 -8.59 7.61 16.73
CA ALA A 60 -8.52 9.06 16.64
C ALA A 60 -9.91 9.70 16.44
N GLU A 61 -9.98 11.02 16.50
CA GLU A 61 -10.99 11.75 15.75
C GLU A 61 -10.70 11.60 14.26
N GLN A 62 -11.71 11.20 13.49
CA GLN A 62 -11.54 10.80 12.09
C GLN A 62 -12.59 11.46 11.20
N THR A 63 -12.17 11.91 10.03
CA THR A 63 -13.08 12.09 8.89
C THR A 63 -13.21 10.74 8.19
N ARG A 64 -14.44 10.31 7.91
CA ARG A 64 -14.74 8.96 7.43
C ARG A 64 -15.73 8.99 6.28
N PHE A 65 -15.52 8.14 5.29
CA PHE A 65 -16.50 7.84 4.26
C PHE A 65 -16.39 6.36 3.84
N SER A 66 -17.43 5.87 3.17
CA SER A 66 -17.51 4.50 2.69
C SER A 66 -17.97 4.51 1.23
N PHE A 67 -17.55 3.50 0.49
CA PHE A 67 -17.93 3.28 -0.90
C PHE A 67 -17.93 1.78 -1.19
N GLU A 68 -18.37 1.40 -2.38
CA GLU A 68 -18.35 0.01 -2.83
C GLU A 68 -17.60 -0.07 -4.16
N ALA A 69 -16.66 -1.00 -4.27
CA ALA A 69 -15.96 -1.30 -5.51
C ALA A 69 -16.23 -2.76 -5.88
N ASN A 70 -16.86 -2.97 -7.04
CA ASN A 70 -17.24 -4.31 -7.54
C ASN A 70 -18.01 -5.17 -6.50
N GLY A 71 -18.93 -4.59 -5.73
CA GLY A 71 -19.69 -5.33 -4.71
C GLY A 71 -18.99 -5.47 -3.36
N ILE A 72 -17.77 -4.95 -3.21
CA ILE A 72 -16.96 -5.08 -2.00
C ILE A 72 -17.02 -3.77 -1.21
N PRO A 73 -17.45 -3.79 0.07
CA PRO A 73 -17.49 -2.60 0.91
C PRO A 73 -16.08 -2.11 1.23
N HIS A 74 -15.87 -0.80 1.09
CA HIS A 74 -14.64 -0.12 1.45
C HIS A 74 -14.90 1.00 2.44
N GLU A 75 -13.91 1.23 3.29
CA GLU A 75 -13.88 2.33 4.23
C GLU A 75 -12.59 3.13 4.08
N PHE A 76 -12.71 4.45 4.22
CA PHE A 76 -11.57 5.35 4.26
C PHE A 76 -11.68 6.23 5.48
N VAL A 77 -10.61 6.28 6.28
CA VAL A 77 -10.50 7.19 7.42
C VAL A 77 -9.29 8.08 7.28
N VAL A 78 -9.45 9.34 7.67
CA VAL A 78 -8.36 10.31 7.78
C VAL A 78 -8.37 10.92 9.18
N SER A 79 -7.24 10.81 9.88
CA SER A 79 -7.00 11.52 11.14
C SER A 79 -5.95 12.61 11.00
N GLY A 80 -5.77 13.38 12.06
CA GLY A 80 -4.90 14.55 12.08
C GLY A 80 -5.57 15.79 11.48
N LYS A 81 -4.86 16.92 11.51
CA LYS A 81 -5.41 18.19 11.00
C LYS A 81 -5.31 18.23 9.48
N HIS A 82 -6.45 18.28 8.80
CA HIS A 82 -6.55 18.37 7.35
C HIS A 82 -7.74 19.21 6.88
N ALA A 83 -7.79 19.51 5.59
CA ALA A 83 -8.91 20.14 4.90
C ALA A 83 -9.39 19.30 3.70
N MET A 84 -9.16 17.97 3.76
CA MET A 84 -9.51 17.01 2.73
C MET A 84 -10.97 17.15 2.26
N ASN A 85 -11.15 17.21 0.95
CA ASN A 85 -12.42 17.06 0.24
C ASN A 85 -12.78 15.57 0.14
N ALA A 86 -13.63 15.09 1.06
CA ALA A 86 -14.01 13.69 1.15
C ALA A 86 -14.71 13.17 -0.11
N ALA A 87 -15.57 13.99 -0.73
CA ALA A 87 -16.31 13.59 -1.93
C ALA A 87 -15.37 13.37 -3.13
N ARG A 88 -14.38 14.26 -3.30
CA ARG A 88 -13.33 14.08 -4.32
C ARG A 88 -12.52 12.81 -4.06
N MET A 89 -12.06 12.63 -2.82
CA MET A 89 -11.30 11.44 -2.43
C MET A 89 -12.05 10.15 -2.70
N GLN A 90 -13.32 10.08 -2.28
CA GLN A 90 -14.16 8.91 -2.48
C GLN A 90 -14.27 8.56 -3.97
N GLN A 91 -14.56 9.55 -4.82
CA GLN A 91 -14.74 9.33 -6.25
C GLN A 91 -13.50 8.73 -6.92
N ASP A 92 -12.30 9.22 -6.58
CA ASP A 92 -11.08 8.78 -7.23
C ASP A 92 -10.58 7.43 -6.70
N ILE A 93 -10.65 7.21 -5.39
CA ILE A 93 -10.28 5.92 -4.78
C ILE A 93 -11.22 4.80 -5.25
N GLU A 94 -12.52 5.06 -5.35
CA GLU A 94 -13.49 4.08 -5.86
C GLU A 94 -13.12 3.59 -7.27
N LYS A 95 -12.74 4.51 -8.16
CA LYS A 95 -12.29 4.18 -9.53
C LYS A 95 -11.00 3.35 -9.53
N ILE A 96 -10.04 3.70 -8.68
CA ILE A 96 -8.77 2.98 -8.54
C ILE A 96 -9.03 1.55 -8.08
N CYS A 97 -9.76 1.37 -6.97
CA CYS A 97 -10.09 0.07 -6.42
C CYS A 97 -10.87 -0.80 -7.41
N ALA A 98 -11.89 -0.24 -8.07
CA ALA A 98 -12.67 -0.96 -9.08
C ALA A 98 -11.81 -1.40 -10.27
N THR A 99 -10.83 -0.59 -10.68
CA THR A 99 -9.91 -0.90 -11.77
C THR A 99 -8.98 -2.06 -11.39
N GLU A 100 -8.42 -2.07 -10.18
CA GLU A 100 -7.56 -3.15 -9.71
C GLU A 100 -8.32 -4.45 -9.52
N ILE A 101 -9.51 -4.43 -8.89
CA ILE A 101 -10.36 -5.63 -8.76
C ILE A 101 -10.71 -6.19 -10.13
N SER A 102 -11.09 -5.33 -11.09
CA SER A 102 -11.40 -5.75 -12.45
C SER A 102 -10.16 -6.25 -13.20
N MET A 103 -8.98 -5.71 -12.87
CA MET A 103 -7.70 -6.18 -13.40
C MET A 103 -7.39 -7.58 -12.92
N PHE A 104 -7.66 -7.97 -11.67
CA PHE A 104 -7.40 -9.34 -11.20
C PHE A 104 -8.58 -10.30 -11.40
N GLY A 105 -9.79 -9.79 -11.57
CA GLY A 105 -11.03 -10.56 -11.73
C GLY A 105 -11.73 -10.91 -10.41
N SER A 106 -11.00 -10.91 -9.29
CA SER A 106 -11.52 -11.06 -7.93
C SER A 106 -10.57 -10.45 -6.92
N ALA A 107 -11.07 -10.09 -5.74
CA ALA A 107 -10.25 -9.62 -4.62
C ALA A 107 -9.97 -10.74 -3.60
N PRO A 108 -8.81 -10.74 -2.92
CA PRO A 108 -8.49 -11.68 -1.83
C PRO A 108 -9.07 -11.26 -0.47
N PHE A 109 -9.99 -10.29 -0.45
CA PHE A 109 -10.63 -9.75 0.76
C PHE A 109 -12.13 -9.55 0.53
N THR A 110 -12.89 -9.46 1.63
CA THR A 110 -14.34 -9.25 1.64
C THR A 110 -14.77 -7.82 1.94
N ASP A 111 -13.83 -7.02 2.42
CA ASP A 111 -13.95 -5.63 2.82
C ASP A 111 -12.54 -5.03 2.79
N TYR A 112 -12.39 -3.71 2.75
CA TYR A 112 -11.08 -3.08 2.84
C TYR A 112 -11.11 -1.71 3.52
N THR A 113 -10.14 -1.45 4.41
CA THR A 113 -10.06 -0.19 5.16
C THR A 113 -8.75 0.55 4.90
N PHE A 114 -8.83 1.77 4.35
CA PHE A 114 -7.71 2.70 4.28
C PHE A 114 -7.65 3.55 5.55
N MET A 115 -6.53 3.48 6.30
CA MET A 115 -6.30 4.28 7.50
C MET A 115 -5.20 5.30 7.23
N THR A 116 -5.54 6.59 7.13
CA THR A 116 -4.59 7.65 6.77
C THR A 116 -4.37 8.65 7.89
N MET A 117 -3.13 8.81 8.32
CA MET A 117 -2.73 9.90 9.22
C MET A 117 -2.17 11.09 8.44
N ALA A 118 -2.88 12.22 8.48
CA ALA A 118 -2.46 13.47 7.84
C ALA A 118 -1.42 14.22 8.69
N THR A 119 -0.20 14.36 8.18
CA THR A 119 0.92 14.99 8.89
C THR A 119 1.40 16.28 8.22
N GLY A 120 2.54 16.81 8.67
CA GLY A 120 3.19 17.96 8.03
C GLY A 120 4.04 17.56 6.83
N ASN A 121 4.82 16.48 6.94
CA ASN A 121 5.84 16.11 5.94
C ASN A 121 6.17 14.61 5.85
N SER A 122 5.54 13.75 6.63
CA SER A 122 5.82 12.30 6.60
C SER A 122 5.02 11.61 5.51
N TYR A 123 5.65 10.68 4.81
CA TYR A 123 5.06 9.92 3.71
C TYR A 123 5.43 8.44 3.82
N GLY A 124 4.47 7.54 3.60
CA GLY A 124 4.67 6.09 3.58
C GLY A 124 3.37 5.31 3.73
N GLY A 125 3.41 4.05 3.36
CA GLY A 125 2.32 3.10 3.53
C GLY A 125 2.84 1.77 4.08
N LEU A 126 1.92 0.98 4.60
CA LEU A 126 2.16 -0.41 4.94
C LEU A 126 0.91 -1.23 4.60
N GLU A 127 1.13 -2.29 3.84
CA GLU A 127 0.13 -3.15 3.26
C GLU A 127 -0.34 -4.26 4.21
N HIS A 128 -1.65 -4.49 4.26
CA HIS A 128 -2.27 -5.57 5.04
C HIS A 128 -3.33 -6.30 4.20
N PRO A 129 -3.77 -7.52 4.59
CA PRO A 129 -4.62 -8.35 3.75
C PRO A 129 -5.95 -7.70 3.34
N ASN A 130 -6.53 -6.87 4.22
CA ASN A 130 -7.79 -6.15 4.00
C ASN A 130 -7.74 -4.71 4.54
N SER A 131 -6.55 -4.13 4.66
CA SER A 131 -6.39 -2.73 5.05
C SER A 131 -5.02 -2.20 4.68
N THR A 132 -4.82 -0.90 4.87
CA THR A 132 -3.49 -0.29 4.83
C THR A 132 -3.38 0.83 5.87
N SER A 133 -2.18 1.00 6.42
CA SER A 133 -1.83 2.15 7.25
C SER A 133 -0.98 3.13 6.45
N LEU A 134 -1.51 4.34 6.24
CA LEU A 134 -0.92 5.39 5.45
C LEU A 134 -0.53 6.57 6.33
N ILE A 135 0.60 7.19 6.01
CA ILE A 135 0.99 8.49 6.52
C ILE A 135 1.29 9.39 5.32
N SER A 136 0.70 10.58 5.28
CA SER A 136 0.89 11.49 4.15
C SER A 136 0.92 12.94 4.62
N PRO A 137 1.67 13.85 3.95
CA PRO A 137 1.52 15.27 4.16
C PRO A 137 0.07 15.67 3.87
N ARG A 138 -0.50 16.53 4.73
CA ARG A 138 -1.88 17.02 4.55
C ARG A 138 -2.13 17.77 3.24
N ASP A 139 -1.06 18.29 2.64
CA ASP A 139 -1.13 19.02 1.37
C ASP A 139 -1.28 18.09 0.16
N ASP A 140 -1.03 16.79 0.34
CA ASP A 140 -1.26 15.76 -0.67
C ASP A 140 -2.72 15.32 -0.71
N LEU A 141 -3.51 15.68 0.30
CA LEU A 141 -4.93 15.37 0.32
C LEU A 141 -5.70 16.40 -0.53
N PRO A 142 -6.70 15.97 -1.31
CA PRO A 142 -7.43 16.84 -2.22
C PRO A 142 -8.15 17.91 -1.42
N LYS A 143 -8.06 19.17 -1.85
CA LYS A 143 -8.73 20.29 -1.18
C LYS A 143 -10.06 20.60 -1.86
N ALA A 144 -10.84 21.51 -1.28
CA ALA A 144 -12.12 21.92 -1.88
C ALA A 144 -11.98 22.50 -3.30
N ASN A 145 -10.81 23.08 -3.61
CA ASN A 145 -10.46 23.63 -4.92
C ASN A 145 -9.54 22.70 -5.74
N GLU A 146 -9.51 21.40 -5.43
CA GLU A 146 -8.72 20.43 -6.21
C GLU A 146 -9.17 20.47 -7.69
N PRO A 147 -8.23 20.63 -8.65
CA PRO A 147 -8.56 20.61 -10.07
C PRO A 147 -9.11 19.25 -10.54
N GLU A 148 -9.75 19.27 -11.71
CA GLU A 148 -10.27 18.06 -12.37
C GLU A 148 -9.14 17.06 -12.67
N GLU A 149 -8.04 17.55 -13.27
CA GLU A 149 -6.79 16.80 -13.30
C GLU A 149 -6.12 16.95 -11.93
N PRO A 150 -5.90 15.87 -11.15
CA PRO A 150 -5.29 15.95 -9.84
C PRO A 150 -3.96 16.71 -9.83
N SER A 151 -3.75 17.55 -8.82
CA SER A 151 -2.45 18.19 -8.58
C SER A 151 -1.35 17.15 -8.35
N LYS A 152 -0.08 17.52 -8.55
CA LYS A 152 1.04 16.57 -8.37
C LYS A 152 1.11 15.97 -6.97
N ASP A 153 0.80 16.77 -5.94
CA ASP A 153 0.76 16.28 -4.55
C ASP A 153 -0.39 15.29 -4.37
N TYR A 154 -1.56 15.55 -4.96
CA TYR A 154 -2.67 14.60 -4.90
C TYR A 154 -2.41 13.32 -5.73
N GLN A 155 -1.79 13.43 -6.91
CA GLN A 155 -1.34 12.26 -7.69
C GLN A 155 -0.40 11.38 -6.86
N ARG A 156 0.53 11.99 -6.10
CA ARG A 156 1.44 11.25 -5.19
C ARG A 156 0.67 10.47 -4.12
N PHE A 157 -0.41 11.04 -3.56
CA PHE A 157 -1.25 10.34 -2.59
C PHE A 157 -2.09 9.22 -3.22
N LEU A 158 -2.67 9.48 -4.38
CA LEU A 158 -3.44 8.48 -5.12
C LEU A 158 -2.55 7.30 -5.53
N GLY A 159 -1.31 7.58 -5.96
CA GLY A 159 -0.29 6.56 -6.23
C GLY A 159 0.02 5.73 -5.00
N LEU A 160 0.17 6.35 -3.82
CA LEU A 160 0.34 5.61 -2.56
C LEU A 160 -0.85 4.68 -2.29
N CYS A 161 -2.08 5.18 -2.42
CA CYS A 161 -3.26 4.36 -2.18
C CYS A 161 -3.35 3.18 -3.16
N SER A 162 -3.05 3.39 -4.44
CA SER A 162 -3.01 2.32 -5.44
C SER A 162 -1.91 1.31 -5.14
N HIS A 163 -0.73 1.78 -4.73
CA HIS A 163 0.40 0.93 -4.33
C HIS A 163 0.02 -0.05 -3.22
N GLU A 164 -0.47 0.49 -2.09
CA GLU A 164 -0.81 -0.32 -0.93
C GLU A 164 -2.05 -1.22 -1.16
N TYR A 165 -2.98 -0.77 -2.01
CA TYR A 165 -4.14 -1.58 -2.39
C TYR A 165 -3.74 -2.75 -3.29
N PHE A 166 -2.85 -2.52 -4.27
CA PHE A 166 -2.34 -3.56 -5.18
C PHE A 166 -1.58 -4.65 -4.43
N HIS A 167 -0.92 -4.28 -3.34
CA HIS A 167 -0.24 -5.22 -2.46
C HIS A 167 -1.14 -6.30 -1.85
N SER A 168 -2.45 -6.05 -1.77
CA SER A 168 -3.43 -7.06 -1.36
C SER A 168 -3.33 -8.32 -2.21
N TRP A 169 -3.10 -8.17 -3.52
CA TRP A 169 -2.80 -9.29 -4.42
C TRP A 169 -1.33 -9.66 -4.37
N LEU A 170 -0.43 -8.67 -4.44
CA LEU A 170 0.99 -8.91 -4.57
C LEU A 170 1.76 -8.55 -3.28
N VAL A 171 2.20 -9.59 -2.56
CA VAL A 171 2.88 -9.67 -1.26
C VAL A 171 1.95 -10.09 -0.11
N LYS A 172 0.66 -9.74 -0.15
CA LYS A 172 -0.32 -10.31 0.79
C LYS A 172 -0.93 -11.60 0.28
N PHE A 173 -1.52 -11.65 -0.92
CA PHE A 173 -2.08 -12.93 -1.39
C PHE A 173 -1.02 -13.82 -2.06
N ILE A 174 -0.37 -13.31 -3.11
CA ILE A 174 0.77 -13.94 -3.78
C ILE A 174 2.02 -13.45 -3.09
N ARG A 175 2.88 -14.34 -2.59
CA ARG A 175 4.08 -13.95 -1.84
C ARG A 175 5.22 -14.96 -2.01
N PRO A 176 6.49 -14.57 -1.76
CA PRO A 176 7.60 -15.51 -1.70
C PRO A 176 7.32 -16.65 -0.71
N GLU A 177 7.85 -17.84 -0.99
CA GLU A 177 7.71 -19.01 -0.09
C GLU A 177 8.22 -18.70 1.33
N ASN A 178 9.33 -17.96 1.44
CA ASN A 178 9.90 -17.56 2.72
C ASN A 178 9.05 -16.52 3.49
N PHE A 179 7.99 -15.96 2.89
CA PHE A 179 7.03 -15.04 3.53
C PHE A 179 5.68 -15.71 3.84
N VAL A 180 5.55 -17.02 3.59
CA VAL A 180 4.37 -17.79 4.01
C VAL A 180 4.39 -18.04 5.52
N ASN A 181 5.56 -18.40 6.06
CA ASN A 181 5.78 -18.60 7.48
C ASN A 181 6.90 -17.66 7.94
N TYR A 182 6.53 -16.43 8.32
CA TYR A 182 7.50 -15.44 8.77
C TYR A 182 8.25 -15.91 10.01
N ASP A 183 9.58 -15.86 9.97
CA ASP A 183 10.38 -15.85 11.20
C ASP A 183 10.71 -14.41 11.56
N LEU A 184 9.92 -13.85 12.47
CA LEU A 184 10.04 -12.44 12.90
C LEU A 184 11.25 -12.18 13.81
N ASN A 185 12.03 -13.21 14.15
CA ASN A 185 13.22 -13.08 15.01
C ASN A 185 14.53 -12.90 14.23
N ARG A 186 14.47 -12.93 12.89
CA ARG A 186 15.65 -12.78 12.02
C ARG A 186 15.30 -12.06 10.72
N GLU A 187 16.32 -11.62 9.99
CA GLU A 187 16.15 -11.06 8.66
C GLU A 187 15.56 -12.09 7.68
N GLY A 188 14.46 -11.73 7.02
CA GLY A 188 13.85 -12.51 5.95
C GLY A 188 14.44 -12.12 4.59
N TYR A 189 15.53 -12.76 4.18
CA TYR A 189 16.17 -12.49 2.89
C TYR A 189 15.37 -13.04 1.70
N THR A 190 15.18 -12.23 0.65
CA THR A 190 14.60 -12.67 -0.61
C THR A 190 15.15 -11.87 -1.79
N SER A 191 15.39 -12.55 -2.91
CA SER A 191 15.82 -11.93 -4.17
C SER A 191 14.65 -11.43 -5.03
N LEU A 192 13.42 -11.48 -4.53
CA LEU A 192 12.20 -11.28 -5.31
C LEU A 192 11.48 -9.95 -5.06
N LEU A 193 11.96 -9.07 -4.17
CA LEU A 193 11.30 -7.78 -3.91
C LEU A 193 11.13 -6.94 -5.18
N TRP A 194 12.02 -7.04 -6.16
CA TRP A 194 11.83 -6.34 -7.43
C TRP A 194 10.59 -6.77 -8.23
N ILE A 195 10.03 -7.94 -7.94
CA ILE A 195 8.71 -8.35 -8.43
C ILE A 195 7.65 -7.74 -7.52
N PHE A 196 7.69 -8.02 -6.22
CA PHE A 196 6.62 -7.63 -5.28
C PHE A 196 6.47 -6.12 -5.08
N GLU A 197 7.55 -5.38 -5.17
CA GLU A 197 7.62 -3.93 -4.99
C GLU A 197 7.78 -3.23 -6.33
N GLY A 198 8.61 -3.79 -7.21
CA GLY A 198 8.86 -3.20 -8.51
C GLY A 198 7.66 -3.31 -9.45
N PHE A 199 6.94 -4.44 -9.48
CA PHE A 199 5.74 -4.55 -10.32
C PHE A 199 4.60 -3.70 -9.75
N THR A 200 4.47 -3.65 -8.43
CA THR A 200 3.55 -2.73 -7.75
C THR A 200 3.86 -1.28 -8.12
N SER A 201 5.12 -0.85 -8.10
CA SER A 201 5.57 0.47 -8.58
C SER A 201 5.41 0.73 -10.08
N TYR A 202 5.07 -0.28 -10.88
CA TYR A 202 4.68 -0.08 -12.26
C TYR A 202 3.17 0.08 -12.38
N TYR A 203 2.43 -0.70 -11.59
CA TYR A 203 0.98 -0.70 -11.59
C TYR A 203 0.37 0.49 -10.86
N ASP A 204 0.96 0.99 -9.77
CA ASP A 204 0.43 2.12 -9.01
C ASP A 204 0.16 3.35 -9.90
N ASP A 205 1.14 3.81 -10.68
CA ASP A 205 1.01 4.93 -11.61
C ASP A 205 0.13 4.56 -12.83
N LEU A 206 0.23 3.32 -13.33
CA LEU A 206 -0.54 2.87 -14.50
C LEU A 206 -2.04 2.73 -14.19
N ILE A 207 -2.39 2.33 -12.99
CA ILE A 207 -3.78 2.20 -12.53
C ILE A 207 -4.42 3.57 -12.40
N LEU A 208 -3.68 4.62 -11.99
CA LEU A 208 -4.22 5.98 -12.00
C LEU A 208 -4.68 6.39 -13.41
N LEU A 209 -3.92 6.02 -14.45
CA LEU A 209 -4.31 6.25 -15.85
C LEU A 209 -5.50 5.38 -16.25
N ARG A 210 -5.44 4.06 -15.95
CA ARG A 210 -6.46 3.10 -16.38
C ARG A 210 -7.82 3.32 -15.71
N SER A 211 -7.82 3.84 -14.49
CA SER A 211 -9.02 4.25 -13.76
C SER A 211 -9.61 5.57 -14.26
N GLY A 212 -8.86 6.31 -15.09
CA GLY A 212 -9.26 7.63 -15.60
C GLY A 212 -9.22 8.72 -14.54
N VAL A 213 -8.46 8.53 -13.45
CA VAL A 213 -8.25 9.55 -12.41
C VAL A 213 -7.21 10.58 -12.86
N ILE A 214 -6.19 10.15 -13.62
CA ILE A 214 -5.24 11.04 -14.29
C ILE A 214 -5.30 10.85 -15.79
N ASN A 215 -4.90 11.87 -16.54
CA ASN A 215 -4.79 11.78 -17.99
C ASN A 215 -3.44 11.17 -18.45
N GLN A 216 -3.33 10.91 -19.76
CA GLN A 216 -2.13 10.32 -20.36
C GLN A 216 -0.88 11.21 -20.23
N GLU A 217 -1.02 12.53 -20.27
CA GLU A 217 0.10 13.46 -20.12
C GLU A 217 0.70 13.35 -18.70
N SER A 218 -0.14 13.33 -17.67
CA SER A 218 0.26 13.09 -16.28
C SER A 218 0.97 11.74 -16.12
N TYR A 219 0.42 10.67 -16.68
CA TYR A 219 1.07 9.35 -16.63
C TYR A 219 2.44 9.33 -17.31
N ILE A 220 2.56 9.95 -18.50
CA ILE A 220 3.86 10.05 -19.20
C ILE A 220 4.86 10.87 -18.36
N ALA A 221 4.42 11.90 -17.65
CA ALA A 221 5.27 12.67 -16.75
C ALA A 221 5.77 11.83 -15.56
N LEU A 222 4.91 11.00 -14.95
CA LEU A 222 5.29 10.06 -13.89
C LEU A 222 6.30 9.03 -14.40
N LEU A 223 6.01 8.40 -15.54
CA LEU A 223 6.91 7.43 -16.17
C LEU A 223 8.27 8.07 -16.55
N LYS A 224 8.26 9.30 -17.07
CA LYS A 224 9.49 10.04 -17.34
C LYS A 224 10.31 10.24 -16.07
N ALA A 225 9.67 10.59 -14.95
CA ALA A 225 10.37 10.77 -13.67
C ALA A 225 11.02 9.46 -13.19
N GLN A 226 10.34 8.32 -13.36
CA GLN A 226 10.90 6.99 -13.07
C GLN A 226 12.15 6.69 -13.90
N ILE A 227 12.10 6.99 -15.21
CA ILE A 227 13.23 6.80 -16.12
C ILE A 227 14.38 7.73 -15.75
N ASP A 228 14.11 9.03 -15.54
CA ASP A 228 15.13 10.01 -15.18
C ASP A 228 15.84 9.62 -13.88
N ARG A 229 15.09 9.21 -12.85
CA ARG A 229 15.64 8.71 -11.58
C ARG A 229 16.56 7.51 -11.80
N TYR A 230 16.14 6.56 -12.64
CA TYR A 230 16.99 5.42 -12.98
C TYR A 230 18.25 5.84 -13.73
N LEU A 231 18.15 6.71 -14.74
CA LEU A 231 19.29 7.15 -15.54
C LEU A 231 20.32 7.94 -14.70
N GLN A 232 19.84 8.69 -13.70
CA GLN A 232 20.66 9.49 -12.79
C GLN A 232 21.32 8.70 -11.65
N ASN A 233 20.92 7.44 -11.42
CA ASN A 233 21.50 6.57 -10.38
C ASN A 233 22.75 5.85 -10.90
N PRO A 234 23.98 6.20 -10.49
CA PRO A 234 25.18 5.52 -10.97
C PRO A 234 25.25 4.05 -10.52
N GLY A 235 24.74 3.75 -9.33
CA GLY A 235 24.75 2.40 -8.76
C GLY A 235 23.95 1.35 -9.56
N ARG A 236 23.12 1.78 -10.52
CA ARG A 236 22.39 0.88 -11.44
C ARG A 236 23.30 -0.05 -12.25
N ALA A 237 24.55 0.34 -12.45
CA ALA A 237 25.57 -0.43 -13.17
C ALA A 237 26.41 -1.35 -12.25
N ILE A 238 26.23 -1.22 -10.94
CA ILE A 238 27.01 -1.94 -9.92
C ILE A 238 26.18 -3.07 -9.32
N GLN A 239 24.94 -2.79 -8.94
CA GLN A 239 24.05 -3.76 -8.28
C GLN A 239 22.94 -4.22 -9.23
N SER A 240 22.72 -5.53 -9.30
CA SER A 240 21.54 -6.08 -9.97
C SER A 240 20.27 -5.81 -9.16
N VAL A 241 19.10 -5.86 -9.81
CA VAL A 241 17.81 -5.63 -9.14
C VAL A 241 17.48 -6.74 -8.13
N SER A 242 17.92 -7.96 -8.43
CA SER A 242 17.80 -9.14 -7.57
C SER A 242 18.69 -9.03 -6.33
N GLU A 243 19.95 -8.60 -6.47
CA GLU A 243 20.84 -8.34 -5.33
C GLU A 243 20.34 -7.19 -4.46
N SER A 244 19.77 -6.14 -5.08
CA SER A 244 19.15 -5.04 -4.34
C SER A 244 18.00 -5.54 -3.44
N SER A 245 17.19 -6.48 -3.95
CA SER A 245 16.13 -7.12 -3.17
C SER A 245 16.70 -7.91 -1.98
N PHE A 246 17.73 -8.72 -2.23
CA PHE A 246 18.36 -9.54 -1.19
C PHE A 246 19.01 -8.66 -0.11
N ASP A 247 19.72 -7.60 -0.52
CA ASP A 247 20.43 -6.69 0.38
C ASP A 247 19.51 -5.67 1.10
N ALA A 248 18.18 -5.79 1.00
CA ALA A 248 17.24 -4.80 1.52
C ALA A 248 17.51 -4.47 3.01
N TRP A 249 17.67 -5.50 3.85
CA TRP A 249 17.96 -5.38 5.29
C TRP A 249 19.28 -4.66 5.62
N VAL A 250 20.25 -4.72 4.70
CA VAL A 250 21.64 -4.30 4.96
C VAL A 250 21.96 -2.98 4.30
N LYS A 251 21.46 -2.74 3.07
CA LYS A 251 21.79 -1.55 2.27
C LYS A 251 20.58 -0.64 2.08
N PHE A 252 19.43 -1.18 1.67
CA PHE A 252 18.30 -0.34 1.28
C PHE A 252 17.62 0.36 2.47
N TYR A 253 17.41 -0.36 3.58
CA TYR A 253 16.83 0.23 4.80
C TYR A 253 17.87 0.93 5.70
N ARG A 254 19.15 0.93 5.30
CA ARG A 254 20.27 1.55 6.04
C ARG A 254 21.13 2.38 5.09
N GLN A 255 20.50 3.32 4.40
CA GLN A 255 21.20 4.17 3.43
C GLN A 255 22.19 5.12 4.11
N ASP A 256 23.27 5.39 3.38
CA ASP A 256 24.35 6.31 3.69
C ASP A 256 24.64 7.24 2.49
N GLU A 257 25.62 8.13 2.63
CA GLU A 257 26.01 9.07 1.59
C GLU A 257 26.48 8.41 0.28
N ASN A 258 26.91 7.15 0.31
CA ASN A 258 27.42 6.43 -0.85
C ASN A 258 26.36 5.54 -1.52
N SER A 259 25.19 5.39 -0.92
CA SER A 259 24.16 4.46 -1.36
C SER A 259 23.68 4.70 -2.79
N ASN A 260 23.59 5.96 -3.24
CA ASN A 260 23.25 6.28 -4.63
C ASN A 260 24.32 5.83 -5.64
N ASN A 261 25.60 5.79 -5.23
CA ASN A 261 26.69 5.39 -6.11
C ASN A 261 26.89 3.87 -6.13
N ALA A 262 26.55 3.18 -5.05
CA ALA A 262 26.82 1.75 -4.86
C ALA A 262 25.61 0.83 -5.06
N GLY A 263 24.40 1.36 -4.92
CA GLY A 263 23.16 0.59 -4.95
C GLY A 263 22.16 1.10 -5.99
N THR A 264 21.15 0.28 -6.23
CA THR A 264 20.00 0.64 -7.07
C THR A 264 18.72 0.30 -6.33
N SER A 265 17.62 0.99 -6.64
CA SER A 265 16.32 0.73 -6.01
C SER A 265 15.62 -0.44 -6.69
N TYR A 266 15.26 -1.49 -5.93
CA TYR A 266 14.45 -2.59 -6.45
C TYR A 266 13.02 -2.16 -6.81
N TYR A 267 12.49 -1.07 -6.22
CA TYR A 267 11.26 -0.41 -6.67
C TYR A 267 11.44 0.20 -8.06
N ASN A 268 12.36 1.15 -8.22
CA ASN A 268 12.50 1.92 -9.46
C ASN A 268 12.99 1.05 -10.63
N LYS A 269 14.04 0.24 -10.42
CA LYS A 269 14.57 -0.64 -11.46
C LYS A 269 13.60 -1.79 -11.73
N GLY A 270 12.90 -2.30 -10.72
CA GLY A 270 11.86 -3.32 -10.89
C GLY A 270 10.66 -2.82 -11.69
N CYS A 271 10.20 -1.58 -11.45
CA CYS A 271 9.17 -0.90 -12.25
C CYS A 271 9.54 -0.82 -13.73
N LEU A 272 10.79 -0.44 -14.05
CA LEU A 272 11.24 -0.38 -15.44
C LEU A 272 11.41 -1.77 -16.07
N VAL A 273 11.74 -2.80 -15.28
CA VAL A 273 11.71 -4.20 -15.75
C VAL A 273 10.27 -4.63 -16.06
N ALA A 274 9.31 -4.31 -15.18
CA ALA A 274 7.90 -4.60 -15.38
C ALA A 274 7.35 -3.93 -16.64
N LEU A 275 7.67 -2.65 -16.87
CA LEU A 275 7.36 -1.92 -18.09
C LEU A 275 7.92 -2.62 -19.34
N CYS A 276 9.21 -2.94 -19.34
CA CYS A 276 9.85 -3.62 -20.46
C CYS A 276 9.19 -4.98 -20.75
N LEU A 277 8.85 -5.73 -19.69
CA LEU A 277 8.17 -7.01 -19.79
C LEU A 277 6.77 -6.86 -20.35
N ASP A 278 5.96 -5.92 -19.86
CA ASP A 278 4.60 -5.69 -20.35
C ASP A 278 4.61 -5.32 -21.83
N LEU A 279 5.45 -4.36 -22.24
CA LEU A 279 5.61 -3.97 -23.63
C LEU A 279 6.07 -5.14 -24.51
N GLY A 280 7.05 -5.92 -24.04
CA GLY A 280 7.54 -7.10 -24.74
C GLY A 280 6.48 -8.21 -24.89
N LEU A 281 5.64 -8.41 -23.88
CA LEU A 281 4.51 -9.35 -23.92
C LEU A 281 3.41 -8.87 -24.88
N ARG A 282 3.12 -7.57 -24.91
CA ARG A 282 2.14 -6.95 -25.82
C ARG A 282 2.53 -7.14 -27.28
N LEU A 283 3.81 -7.00 -27.62
CA LEU A 283 4.32 -7.28 -28.96
C LEU A 283 4.15 -8.76 -29.38
N ARG A 284 3.87 -9.65 -28.44
CA ARG A 284 3.67 -11.10 -28.64
C ARG A 284 2.24 -11.56 -28.37
N GLY A 285 1.28 -10.64 -28.24
CA GLY A 285 -0.14 -10.97 -28.05
C GLY A 285 -0.53 -11.34 -26.61
N SER A 286 0.26 -10.96 -25.61
CA SER A 286 -0.07 -11.11 -24.19
C SER A 286 0.09 -9.76 -23.46
N SER A 287 -0.08 -9.72 -22.14
CA SER A 287 0.32 -8.59 -21.30
C SER A 287 0.86 -9.08 -19.96
N LEU A 288 1.49 -8.18 -19.21
CA LEU A 288 1.81 -8.44 -17.81
C LEU A 288 0.53 -8.66 -17.00
N ASP A 289 -0.57 -7.98 -17.33
CA ASP A 289 -1.89 -8.19 -16.69
C ASP A 289 -2.34 -9.65 -16.83
N ALA A 290 -2.22 -10.21 -18.04
CA ALA A 290 -2.57 -11.60 -18.32
C ALA A 290 -1.65 -12.61 -17.62
N LEU A 291 -0.40 -12.22 -17.33
CA LEU A 291 0.53 -13.02 -16.55
C LEU A 291 0.18 -12.98 -15.05
N MET A 292 -0.13 -11.80 -14.51
CA MET A 292 -0.48 -11.60 -13.10
C MET A 292 -1.82 -12.22 -12.69
N ARG A 293 -2.74 -12.42 -13.66
CA ARG A 293 -4.03 -13.08 -13.44
C ARG A 293 -3.97 -14.62 -13.34
N ARG A 294 -2.87 -15.23 -13.78
CA ARG A 294 -2.74 -16.71 -13.83
C ARG A 294 -2.25 -17.26 -12.52
#